data_AF-A0A4Z0QNY5-F1
#
_entry.id   AF-A0A4Z0QNY5-F1
#
_cell.length_a   1.000
_cell.length_b   1.000
_cell.length_c   1.000
_cell.angle_alpha   90.00
_cell.angle_beta   90.00
_cell.angle_gamma   90.00
#
_symmetry.space_group_name_H-M   'P 1'
#
loop_
_entity.id
_entity.type
_entity.pdbx_description
1 polymer ?
#
loop_
_entity_poly.entity_id
_entity_poly.type
_entity_poly.pdbx_seq_one_letter_code
_entity_poly.pdbx_strand_id
1 'polypeptide(L)' 'MSRKNNRNNSGILPESVLEQFKWEVAEELGLSSKIKTQGWENMTSRECGHVGGRIGGSMVKTMIRRAKESLNSTTSL' A
#
# COMPACT_ATOMS: atom_id res chain seq x y z
N MET A 1 10.24 -12.13 -29.03
CA MET A 1 11.17 -11.99 -27.89
C MET A 1 10.58 -11.04 -26.87
N SER A 2 10.10 -11.53 -25.72
CA SER A 2 9.52 -10.70 -24.66
C SER A 2 10.62 -10.34 -23.65
N ARG A 3 10.95 -9.04 -23.54
CA ARG A 3 11.95 -8.55 -22.58
C ARG A 3 11.42 -8.73 -21.17
N LYS A 4 11.83 -9.80 -20.49
CA LYS A 4 11.53 -10.07 -19.08
C LYS A 4 12.33 -9.09 -18.23
N ASN A 5 11.74 -7.93 -17.96
CA ASN A 5 12.38 -6.87 -17.18
C ASN A 5 12.38 -7.29 -15.70
N ASN A 6 13.52 -7.78 -15.21
CA ASN A 6 13.72 -8.19 -13.83
C ASN A 6 13.77 -6.94 -12.92
N ARG A 7 12.61 -6.38 -12.60
CA ARG A 7 12.50 -5.39 -11.52
C ARG A 7 12.62 -6.17 -10.22
N ASN A 8 13.78 -6.14 -9.60
CA ASN A 8 13.95 -6.48 -8.20
C ASN A 8 13.10 -5.50 -7.38
N ASN A 9 11.82 -5.83 -7.23
CA ASN A 9 10.80 -5.01 -6.58
C ASN A 9 10.89 -5.26 -5.07
N SER A 10 11.97 -4.81 -4.46
CA SER A 10 12.05 -4.70 -3.00
C SER A 10 11.16 -3.53 -2.61
N GLY A 11 9.86 -3.79 -2.43
CA GLY A 11 8.91 -2.79 -1.96
C GLY A 11 9.40 -2.10 -0.68
N ILE A 12 8.91 -0.89 -0.42
CA ILE A 12 9.24 -0.13 0.81
C ILE A 12 8.95 -0.92 2.09
N LEU A 13 8.02 -1.88 2.02
CA LEU A 13 7.64 -2.77 3.11
C LEU A 13 7.83 -4.23 2.70
N PRO A 14 8.11 -5.13 3.66
CA PRO A 14 8.07 -6.57 3.42
C PRO A 14 6.71 -7.01 2.88
N GLU A 15 6.69 -8.04 2.04
CA GLU A 15 5.45 -8.54 1.41
C GLU A 15 4.39 -8.95 2.45
N SER A 16 4.82 -9.60 3.55
CA SER A 16 3.91 -10.00 4.63
C SER A 16 3.23 -8.80 5.30
N VAL A 17 3.94 -7.68 5.43
CA VAL A 17 3.39 -6.44 6.00
C VAL A 17 2.41 -5.82 5.00
N LEU A 18 2.76 -5.76 3.71
CA LEU A 18 1.85 -5.28 2.67
C LEU A 18 0.58 -6.10 2.59
N GLU A 19 0.67 -7.43 2.69
CA GLU A 19 -0.47 -8.32 2.69
C GLU A 19 -1.40 -8.05 3.87
N GLN A 20 -0.86 -7.91 5.08
CA GLN A 20 -1.65 -7.55 6.27
C GLN A 20 -2.38 -6.21 6.07
N PHE A 21 -1.69 -5.18 5.59
CA PHE A 21 -2.30 -3.88 5.31
C PHE A 21 -3.41 -3.96 4.25
N LYS A 22 -3.24 -4.79 3.20
CA LYS A 22 -4.29 -4.98 2.19
C LYS A 22 -5.56 -5.53 2.82
N TRP A 23 -5.45 -6.48 3.75
CA TRP A 23 -6.59 -7.06 4.43
C TRP A 23 -7.24 -6.11 5.44
N GLU A 24 -6.44 -5.39 6.22
CA GLU A 24 -6.94 -4.36 7.16
C GLU A 24 -7.74 -3.27 6.42
N VAL A 25 -7.16 -2.72 5.35
CA VAL A 25 -7.84 -1.70 4.53
C VAL A 25 -9.07 -2.27 3.83
N ALA A 26 -9.03 -3.52 3.35
CA ALA A 26 -10.19 -4.17 2.76
C ALA A 26 -11.34 -4.35 3.77
N GLU A 27 -11.02 -4.64 5.03
CA GLU A 27 -11.99 -4.75 6.11
C GLU A 27 -12.61 -3.39 6.45
N GLU A 28 -11.80 -2.34 6.60
CA GLU A 28 -12.29 -0.96 6.81
C GLU A 28 -13.22 -0.47 5.69
N LEU A 29 -12.96 -0.90 4.45
CA LEU A 29 -13.75 -0.54 3.28
C LEU A 29 -14.98 -1.45 3.06
N GLY A 30 -15.18 -2.47 3.88
CA GLY A 30 -16.27 -3.44 3.73
C GLY A 30 -16.13 -4.34 2.50
N LEU A 31 -14.93 -4.47 1.92
CA LEU A 31 -14.65 -5.28 0.74
C LEU A 31 -14.12 -6.68 1.08
N SER A 32 -13.72 -6.92 2.33
CA SER A 32 -13.08 -8.16 2.79
C SER A 32 -13.89 -9.42 2.45
N SER A 33 -15.19 -9.43 2.74
CA SER A 33 -16.08 -10.57 2.42
C SER A 33 -16.16 -10.83 0.92
N LYS A 34 -16.24 -9.77 0.11
CA LYS A 34 -16.29 -9.90 -1.35
C LYS A 34 -15.00 -10.51 -1.88
N ILE A 35 -13.85 -9.99 -1.43
CA ILE A 35 -12.52 -10.49 -1.80
C ILE A 35 -12.36 -11.96 -1.41
N LYS A 36 -12.83 -12.37 -0.22
CA LYS A 36 -12.77 -13.78 0.22
C LYS A 36 -13.61 -14.71 -0.67
N THR A 37 -14.75 -14.23 -1.18
CA THR A 37 -15.66 -15.05 -2.00
C THR A 37 -15.20 -15.16 -3.45
N GLN A 38 -14.74 -14.08 -4.06
CA GLN A 38 -14.44 -14.05 -5.49
C GLN A 38 -12.95 -13.90 -5.83
N GLY A 39 -12.08 -13.64 -4.85
CA GLY A 39 -10.66 -13.38 -5.09
C GLY A 39 -10.36 -11.96 -5.56
N TRP A 40 -9.11 -11.54 -5.41
CA TRP A 40 -8.65 -10.20 -5.80
C TRP A 40 -8.71 -9.97 -7.31
N GLU A 41 -8.51 -11.04 -8.09
CA GLU A 41 -8.52 -11.06 -9.55
C GLU A 41 -9.90 -10.79 -10.15
N ASN A 42 -10.98 -11.06 -9.40
CA ASN A 42 -12.36 -10.81 -9.82
C ASN A 42 -12.97 -9.54 -9.19
N MET A 43 -12.17 -8.76 -8.44
CA MET A 43 -12.57 -7.43 -7.98
C MET A 43 -12.53 -6.43 -9.13
N THR A 44 -13.39 -5.41 -9.08
CA THR A 44 -13.33 -4.35 -10.10
C THR A 44 -12.07 -3.50 -9.92
N SER A 45 -11.55 -2.94 -11.02
CA SER A 45 -10.39 -2.03 -10.96
C SER A 45 -10.61 -0.84 -10.02
N ARG A 46 -11.87 -0.38 -9.87
CA ARG A 46 -12.24 0.70 -8.94
C ARG A 46 -12.09 0.26 -7.48
N GLU A 47 -12.49 -0.96 -7.14
CA GLU A 47 -12.37 -1.50 -5.78
C GLU A 47 -10.90 -1.76 -5.41
N CYS A 48 -10.16 -2.43 -6.31
CA CYS A 48 -8.70 -2.61 -6.14
C CYS A 48 -7.98 -1.28 -6.02
N GLY A 49 -8.36 -0.29 -6.84
CA GLY A 49 -7.82 1.06 -6.77
C GLY A 49 -8.15 1.78 -5.47
N HIS A 50 -9.34 1.56 -4.89
CA HIS A 50 -9.72 2.14 -3.61
C HIS A 50 -8.85 1.60 -2.46
N VAL A 51 -8.65 0.27 -2.42
CA VAL A 51 -7.76 -0.38 -1.44
C VAL A 51 -6.30 0.10 -1.62
N GLY A 52 -5.77 -0.01 -2.84
CA GLY A 52 -4.39 0.39 -3.13
C GLY A 52 -4.12 1.88 -2.88
N GLY A 53 -5.10 2.74 -3.21
CA GLY A 53 -5.02 4.18 -2.97
C GLY A 53 -4.99 4.55 -1.50
N ARG A 54 -5.77 3.85 -0.65
CA ARG A 54 -5.73 4.02 0.81
C ARG A 54 -4.38 3.63 1.40
N ILE A 55 -3.82 2.49 0.98
CA ILE A 55 -2.50 2.03 1.43
C ILE A 55 -1.42 3.02 1.02
N GLY A 56 -1.32 3.33 -0.28
CA GLY A 56 -0.28 4.21 -0.81
C GLY A 56 -0.38 5.63 -0.26
N GLY A 57 -1.60 6.18 -0.16
CA GLY A 57 -1.84 7.52 0.39
C GLY A 57 -1.43 7.65 1.86
N SER A 58 -1.79 6.66 2.69
CA SER A 58 -1.42 6.65 4.12
C SER A 58 0.09 6.50 4.33
N MET A 59 0.75 5.65 3.53
CA MET A 59 2.20 5.50 3.57
C MET A 59 2.92 6.81 3.20
N VAL A 60 2.57 7.41 2.05
CA VAL A 60 3.18 8.66 1.58
C VAL A 60 2.99 9.79 2.59
N LYS A 61 1.78 9.94 3.15
CA LYS A 61 1.50 10.94 4.19
C LYS A 61 2.39 10.76 5.42
N THR A 62 2.58 9.52 5.85
CA THR A 62 3.43 9.18 7.01
C THR A 62 4.91 9.45 6.73
N MET A 63 5.40 9.11 5.53
CA MET A 63 6.78 9.39 5.10
C MET A 63 7.06 10.88 5.08
N ILE A 64 6.17 11.69 4.49
CA ILE A 64 6.32 13.15 4.43
C ILE A 64 6.36 13.74 5.85
N ARG A 65 5.48 13.28 6.75
CA ARG A 65 5.45 13.76 8.14
C ARG A 65 6.77 13.49 8.85
N ARG A 66 7.29 12.26 8.79
CA ARG A 66 8.58 11.89 9.41
C ARG A 66 9.76 12.68 8.84
N ALA A 67 9.77 12.89 7.53
CA ALA A 67 10.81 13.71 6.88
C ALA A 67 10.78 15.16 7.40
N LYS A 68 9.59 15.77 7.54
CA LYS A 68 9.43 17.10 8.14
C LYS A 68 9.92 17.13 9.59
N GLU A 69 9.57 16.13 10.39
CA GLU A 69 10.03 16.00 11.78
C GLU A 69 11.57 15.95 11.86
N SER A 70 12.23 15.17 10.98
CA SER A 70 13.70 15.08 10.94
C SER A 70 14.41 16.37 10.51
N LEU A 71 13.78 17.16 9.64
CA LEU A 71 14.31 18.46 9.23
C LEU A 71 14.22 19.45 10.39
N ASN A 72 13.07 19.49 11.06
CA ASN A 72 12.85 20.37 12.22
C ASN A 72 13.81 20.05 13.39
N SER A 73 14.12 18.77 13.62
CA SER A 73 15.10 18.39 14.65
C SER A 73 16.54 18.82 14.31
N THR A 74 16.87 18.96 13.02
CA THR A 74 18.22 19.35 12.57
C THR A 74 18.45 20.86 12.69
N THR A 75 17.40 21.68 12.57
CA THR A 75 17.49 23.16 12.66
C THR A 75 17.59 23.67 14.11
N SER A 76 17.45 22.82 15.12
CA SER A 76 17.51 23.21 16.54
C SER A 76 18.90 23.05 17.19
N LEU A 77 19.97 22.97 16.38
CA LEU A 77 21.39 23.03 16.78
C LEU A 77 22.06 24.24 16.15
#